data_AF-A0A6M3XR11-F1
#
_entry.id   AF-A0A6M3XR11-F1
#
_cell.length_a   1.000
_cell.length_b   1.000
_cell.length_c   1.000
_cell.angle_alpha   90.00
_cell.angle_beta   90.00
_cell.angle_gamma   90.00
#
_symmetry.space_group_name_H-M   'P 1'
#
loop_
_entity.id
_entity.type
_entity.pdbx_description
1 polymer ?
#
loop_
_entity_poly.entity_id
_entity_poly.type
_entity_poly.pdbx_seq_one_letter_code
_entity_poly.pdbx_strand_id
1 'polypeptide(L)'
;MEMADVLSEVRAERERQDARWGWTNRDPAWHVAVLVEEVGELARALHDARFAGGGDKAVAAAREEAIQIAAVAVAFVEGLDAGRWVGLMTEVKP
;
A
#
# COMPACT_ATOMS: atom_id res chain seq x y z
N MET A 1 10.12 -14.12 13.61
CA MET A 1 9.76 -13.81 12.22
C MET A 1 10.99 -13.18 11.62
N GLU A 2 11.54 -13.82 10.61
CA GLU A 2 12.75 -13.33 9.95
C GLU A 2 12.38 -12.25 8.91
N MET A 3 13.32 -11.39 8.55
CA MET A 3 13.09 -10.35 7.54
C MET A 3 12.64 -10.94 6.19
N ALA A 4 13.14 -12.13 5.84
CA ALA A 4 12.76 -12.85 4.63
C ALA A 4 11.27 -13.23 4.59
N ASP A 5 10.66 -13.48 5.76
CA ASP A 5 9.24 -13.80 5.87
C ASP A 5 8.40 -12.55 5.55
N VAL A 6 8.79 -11.40 6.07
CA VAL A 6 8.09 -10.11 5.87
C VAL A 6 8.06 -9.70 4.40
N LEU A 7 9.20 -9.78 3.71
CA LEU A 7 9.27 -9.43 2.28
C LEU A 7 8.44 -10.37 1.41
N SER A 8 8.34 -11.65 1.79
CA SER A 8 7.49 -12.62 1.10
C SER A 8 6.00 -12.30 1.28
N GLU A 9 5.60 -11.81 2.44
CA GLU A 9 4.23 -11.34 2.68
C GLU A 9 3.90 -10.06 1.90
N VAL A 10 4.83 -9.10 1.83
CA VAL A 10 4.67 -7.90 0.98
C VAL A 10 4.51 -8.30 -0.49
N ARG A 11 5.29 -9.28 -0.97
CA ARG A 11 5.15 -9.81 -2.33
C ARG A 11 3.77 -10.45 -2.54
N ALA A 12 3.33 -11.30 -1.62
CA ALA A 12 2.03 -11.96 -1.70
C ALA A 12 0.87 -10.93 -1.70
N GLU A 13 0.99 -9.88 -0.89
CA GLU A 13 0.06 -8.77 -0.86
C GLU A 13 0.00 -8.03 -2.20
N ARG A 14 1.17 -7.69 -2.76
CA ARG A 14 1.26 -7.02 -4.06
C ARG A 14 0.61 -7.86 -5.17
N GLU A 15 0.84 -9.16 -5.18
CA GLU A 15 0.21 -10.10 -6.12
C GLU A 15 -1.32 -10.16 -5.94
N ARG A 16 -1.80 -10.16 -4.69
CA ARG A 16 -3.23 -10.12 -4.38
C ARG A 16 -3.90 -8.83 -4.88
N GLN A 17 -3.28 -7.69 -4.64
CA GLN A 17 -3.76 -6.39 -5.13
C GLN A 17 -3.78 -6.34 -6.67
N ASP A 18 -2.75 -6.89 -7.31
CA ASP A 18 -2.69 -7.01 -8.77
C ASP A 18 -3.83 -7.88 -9.31
N ALA A 19 -4.06 -9.05 -8.72
CA ALA A 19 -5.13 -9.95 -9.13
C ALA A 19 -6.53 -9.34 -8.93
N ARG A 20 -6.71 -8.56 -7.85
CA ARG A 20 -7.99 -7.94 -7.52
C ARG A 20 -8.33 -6.75 -8.42
N TRP A 21 -7.35 -5.89 -8.67
CA TRP A 21 -7.59 -4.60 -9.30
C TRP A 21 -7.01 -4.47 -10.71
N GLY A 22 -6.13 -5.38 -11.09
CA GLY A 22 -5.34 -5.34 -12.32
C GLY A 22 -4.36 -4.17 -12.35
N TRP A 23 -3.43 -4.23 -13.29
CA TRP A 23 -2.67 -3.05 -13.67
C TRP A 23 -3.53 -2.12 -14.55
N THR A 24 -4.33 -1.29 -13.92
CA THR A 24 -5.00 -0.17 -14.60
C THR A 24 -4.02 0.98 -14.78
N ASN A 25 -4.14 1.78 -15.85
CA ASN A 25 -3.31 2.97 -16.10
C ASN A 25 -3.66 4.15 -15.16
N ARG A 26 -3.89 3.84 -13.89
CA ARG A 26 -4.15 4.81 -12.82
C ARG A 26 -2.88 5.62 -12.62
N ASP A 27 -3.08 6.92 -12.55
CA ASP A 27 -2.00 7.88 -12.44
C ASP A 27 -1.37 7.84 -11.02
N PRO A 28 -0.20 8.44 -10.83
CA PRO A 28 0.49 8.43 -9.54
C PRO A 28 -0.35 8.97 -8.38
N ALA A 29 -1.23 9.95 -8.61
CA ALA A 29 -2.05 10.53 -7.56
C ALA A 29 -3.08 9.53 -7.03
N TRP A 30 -3.59 8.64 -7.88
CA TRP A 30 -4.41 7.53 -7.42
C TRP A 30 -3.64 6.61 -6.48
N HIS A 31 -2.42 6.21 -6.83
CA HIS A 31 -1.62 5.34 -5.97
C HIS A 31 -1.26 6.01 -4.64
N VAL A 32 -1.01 7.33 -4.63
CA VAL A 32 -0.84 8.11 -3.39
C VAL A 32 -2.14 8.13 -2.57
N ALA A 33 -3.30 8.27 -3.21
CA ALA A 33 -4.58 8.23 -2.50
C ALA A 33 -4.80 6.88 -1.78
N VAL A 34 -4.53 5.76 -2.47
CA VAL A 34 -4.57 4.42 -1.87
C VAL A 34 -3.55 4.30 -0.72
N LEU A 35 -2.31 4.76 -0.93
CA LEU A 35 -1.29 4.73 0.13
C LEU A 35 -1.74 5.50 1.39
N VAL A 36 -2.37 6.66 1.21
CA VAL A 36 -2.86 7.49 2.31
C VAL A 36 -4.07 6.84 3.01
N GLU A 37 -4.92 6.14 2.28
CA GLU A 37 -6.01 5.34 2.86
C GLU A 37 -5.46 4.27 3.81
N GLU A 38 -4.49 3.47 3.35
CA GLU A 38 -3.84 2.42 4.16
C GLU A 38 -3.10 3.01 5.39
N VAL A 39 -2.47 4.17 5.26
CA VAL A 39 -1.87 4.90 6.39
C VAL A 39 -2.93 5.31 7.42
N GLY A 40 -4.11 5.73 6.96
CA GLY A 40 -5.25 6.05 7.83
C GLY A 40 -5.78 4.83 8.56
N GLU A 41 -5.86 3.68 7.89
CA GLU A 41 -6.27 2.41 8.50
C GLU A 41 -5.26 1.92 9.54
N LEU A 42 -3.97 2.01 9.23
CA LEU A 42 -2.90 1.73 10.19
C LEU A 42 -3.02 2.61 11.44
N ALA A 43 -3.21 3.92 11.25
CA ALA A 43 -3.37 4.86 12.35
C ALA A 43 -4.60 4.52 13.22
N ARG A 44 -5.71 4.13 12.60
CA ARG A 44 -6.92 3.69 13.30
C ARG A 44 -6.68 2.40 14.08
N ALA A 45 -6.05 1.39 13.48
CA ALA A 45 -5.76 0.12 14.14
C ALA A 45 -4.84 0.32 15.36
N LEU A 46 -3.82 1.17 15.25
CA LEU A 46 -2.96 1.53 16.37
C LEU A 46 -3.70 2.30 17.47
N HIS A 47 -4.57 3.24 17.08
CA HIS A 47 -5.45 3.93 18.03
C HIS A 47 -6.33 2.92 18.78
N ASP A 48 -6.94 1.98 18.07
CA ASP A 48 -7.87 1.03 18.67
C ASP A 48 -7.15 0.04 19.59
N ALA A 49 -5.94 -0.39 19.21
CA ALA A 49 -5.08 -1.22 20.04
C ALA A 49 -4.68 -0.52 21.34
N ARG A 50 -4.39 0.79 21.27
CA ARG A 50 -3.87 1.55 22.41
C ARG A 50 -4.95 2.14 23.31
N PHE A 51 -6.06 2.60 22.73
CA PHE A 51 -7.02 3.48 23.40
C PHE A 51 -8.46 2.97 23.37
N ALA A 52 -8.86 2.18 22.36
CA ALA A 52 -10.25 1.73 22.20
C ALA A 52 -10.50 0.28 22.66
N GLY A 53 -9.51 -0.39 23.25
CA GLY A 53 -9.66 -1.75 23.77
C GLY A 53 -9.71 -2.84 22.69
N GLY A 54 -9.18 -2.58 21.49
CA GLY A 54 -9.17 -3.53 20.37
C GLY A 54 -8.23 -4.74 20.57
N GLY A 55 -7.29 -4.66 21.51
CA GLY A 55 -6.40 -5.76 21.90
C GLY A 55 -5.64 -6.38 20.72
N ASP A 56 -5.43 -7.70 20.78
CA ASP A 56 -4.64 -8.45 19.79
C ASP A 56 -5.20 -8.32 18.37
N LYS A 57 -6.51 -8.18 18.21
CA LYS A 57 -7.15 -8.00 16.90
C LYS A 57 -6.70 -6.70 16.24
N ALA A 58 -6.65 -5.61 17.00
CA ALA A 58 -6.20 -4.31 16.49
C ALA A 58 -4.69 -4.28 16.20
N VAL A 59 -3.89 -5.03 16.95
CA VAL A 59 -2.46 -5.23 16.66
C VAL A 59 -2.26 -6.02 15.36
N ALA A 60 -3.06 -7.07 15.14
CA ALA A 60 -3.03 -7.84 13.91
C ALA A 60 -3.43 -6.99 12.69
N ALA A 61 -4.49 -6.18 12.82
CA ALA A 61 -4.90 -5.23 11.78
C ALA A 61 -3.78 -4.22 11.48
N ALA A 62 -3.16 -3.63 12.50
CA ALA A 62 -2.04 -2.71 12.29
C ALA A 62 -0.87 -3.36 11.52
N ARG A 63 -0.58 -4.64 11.77
CA ARG A 63 0.43 -5.36 11.00
C ARG A 63 -0.01 -5.58 9.55
N GLU A 64 -1.28 -5.95 9.33
CA GLU A 64 -1.85 -6.11 8.00
C GLU A 64 -1.73 -4.81 7.20
N GLU A 65 -2.18 -3.67 7.73
CA GLU A 65 -2.11 -2.38 7.03
C GLU A 65 -0.67 -1.95 6.73
N ALA A 66 0.28 -2.26 7.63
CA ALA A 66 1.70 -2.00 7.35
C ALA A 66 2.23 -2.82 6.15
N ILE A 67 1.77 -4.06 5.97
CA ILE A 67 2.09 -4.88 4.80
C ILE A 67 1.41 -4.30 3.54
N GLN A 68 0.16 -3.85 3.64
CA GLN A 68 -0.56 -3.22 2.53
C GLN A 68 0.15 -1.94 2.05
N ILE A 69 0.56 -1.06 2.97
CA ILE A 69 1.36 0.13 2.70
C ILE A 69 2.63 -0.22 1.92
N ALA A 70 3.38 -1.23 2.39
CA ALA A 70 4.61 -1.66 1.74
C ALA A 70 4.34 -2.18 0.31
N ALA A 71 3.28 -2.96 0.11
CA ALA A 71 2.90 -3.47 -1.21
C ALA A 71 2.48 -2.34 -2.18
N VAL A 72 1.74 -1.34 -1.70
CA VAL A 72 1.37 -0.16 -2.51
C VAL A 72 2.61 0.65 -2.89
N ALA A 73 3.58 0.81 -1.99
CA ALA A 73 4.85 1.47 -2.28
C ALA A 73 5.66 0.71 -3.35
N VAL A 74 5.69 -0.63 -3.29
CA VAL A 74 6.30 -1.46 -4.35
C VAL A 74 5.60 -1.24 -5.69
N ALA A 75 4.26 -1.30 -5.72
CA ALA A 75 3.48 -1.04 -6.93
C ALA A 75 3.77 0.35 -7.53
N PHE A 76 3.96 1.35 -6.67
CA PHE A 76 4.29 2.71 -7.09
C PHE A 76 5.63 2.77 -7.82
N VAL A 77 6.66 2.14 -7.26
CA VAL A 77 8.00 2.08 -7.87
C VAL A 77 7.96 1.28 -9.18
N GLU A 78 7.24 0.15 -9.23
CA GLU A 78 7.03 -0.60 -10.47
C GLU A 78 6.41 0.27 -11.58
N GLY A 79 5.49 1.16 -11.21
CA GLY A 79 4.85 2.10 -12.13
C GLY A 79 5.82 3.15 -12.70
N LEU A 80 6.68 3.70 -11.83
CA LEU A 80 7.75 4.61 -12.22
C LEU A 80 8.77 3.93 -13.15
N ASP A 81 9.29 2.77 -12.75
CA ASP A 81 10.36 2.07 -13.46
C ASP A 81 9.91 1.55 -14.82
N ALA A 82 8.65 1.13 -14.94
CA ALA A 82 8.05 0.73 -16.21
C ALA A 82 7.73 1.92 -17.14
N GLY A 83 8.04 3.16 -16.75
CA GLY A 83 7.80 4.37 -17.54
C GLY A 83 6.33 4.67 -17.79
N ARG A 84 5.43 4.09 -16.98
CA ARG A 84 3.98 4.08 -17.28
C ARG A 84 3.31 5.43 -17.06
N TRP A 85 3.97 6.33 -16.33
CA TRP A 85 3.46 7.65 -16.00
C TRP A 85 4.22 8.80 -16.66
N VAL A 86 5.20 8.49 -17.52
CA VAL A 86 6.03 9.51 -18.17
C VAL A 86 5.14 10.54 -18.88
N GLY A 87 4.13 10.13 -19.64
CA GLY A 87 3.18 11.06 -20.27
C GLY A 87 2.28 11.85 -19.29
N LEU A 88 1.93 11.28 -18.13
CA LEU A 88 1.04 11.90 -17.14
C LEU A 88 1.77 12.91 -16.24
N MET A 89 3.08 12.73 -16.02
CA MET A 89 3.90 13.58 -15.15
C MET A 89 4.67 14.67 -15.90
N THR A 90 4.89 14.53 -17.21
CA THR A 90 5.70 15.49 -18.00
C THR A 90 4.89 16.40 -18.92
N GLU A 91 3.58 16.20 -19.05
CA GLU A 91 2.72 17.15 -19.77
C GLU A 91 2.53 18.42 -18.92
N VAL A 92 3.29 19.46 -19.25
CA VAL A 92 2.99 20.83 -18.81
C VAL A 92 1.75 21.26 -19.60
N LYS A 93 0.59 21.36 -18.94
CA LYS A 93 -0.58 22.02 -19.54
C LYS A 93 -0.20 23.47 -19.88
N PRO A 94 -0.53 23.97 -21.09
CA PRO A 94 -0.24 25.34 -21.51
C PRO A 94 -0.93 26.37 -20.61
#